data_AF-A0A7H8S5V7-F1
#
_entry.id   AF-A0A7H8S5V7-F1
#
_cell.length_a   1.000
_cell.length_b   1.000
_cell.length_c   1.000
_cell.angle_alpha   90.00
_cell.angle_beta   90.00
_cell.angle_gamma   90.00
#
_symmetry.space_group_name_H-M   'P 1'
#
loop_
_entity.id
_entity.type
_entity.pdbx_description
1 polymer ?
#
loop_
_entity_poly.entity_id
_entity_poly.type
_entity_poly.pdbx_seq_one_letter_code
_entity_poly.pdbx_strand_id
1 'polypeptide(L)'
;MSYLKKKLEERLKDPKFRQEWEDSELEYVIARNIIHLRKKKHLTQIELAEALKTKQSVISRIENANQNLSIDTIKEIAKALDVNVMEIVRESPETYEIESK
;
A
#
# COMPACT_ATOMS: atom_id res chain seq x y z
N MET A 1 -7.85 -10.76 -17.08
CA MET A 1 -7.81 -10.85 -15.60
C MET A 1 -6.47 -11.44 -15.20
N SER A 2 -5.70 -10.75 -14.35
CA SER A 2 -4.41 -11.26 -13.84
C SER A 2 -4.59 -12.61 -13.12
N TYR A 3 -3.62 -13.53 -13.24
CA TYR A 3 -3.62 -14.83 -12.56
C TYR A 3 -3.86 -14.69 -11.04
N LEU A 4 -3.29 -13.66 -10.42
CA LEU A 4 -3.49 -13.36 -9.01
C LEU A 4 -4.95 -13.02 -8.69
N LYS A 5 -5.61 -12.22 -9.54
CA LYS A 5 -7.01 -11.82 -9.31
C LYS A 5 -7.95 -13.03 -9.34
N LYS A 6 -7.76 -13.92 -10.31
CA LYS A 6 -8.51 -15.18 -10.38
C LYS A 6 -8.27 -16.06 -9.16
N LYS A 7 -7.02 -16.17 -8.70
CA LYS A 7 -6.67 -16.94 -7.50
C LYS A 7 -7.25 -16.33 -6.22
N LEU A 8 -7.30 -15.01 -6.12
CA LEU A 8 -7.92 -14.28 -5.02
C LEU A 8 -9.44 -14.53 -4.99
N GLU A 9 -10.13 -14.37 -6.13
CA GLU A 9 -11.58 -14.64 -6.25
C GLU A 9 -11.96 -16.04 -5.79
N GLU A 10 -11.15 -17.05 -6.14
CA GLU A 10 -11.35 -18.43 -5.69
C GLU A 10 -11.16 -18.57 -4.18
N ARG A 11 -10.15 -17.92 -3.59
CA ARG A 11 -9.92 -17.97 -2.14
C ARG A 11 -10.98 -17.23 -1.33
N LEU A 12 -11.53 -16.13 -1.85
CA LEU A 12 -12.61 -15.37 -1.21
C LEU A 12 -13.92 -16.17 -1.06
N LYS A 13 -14.03 -17.36 -1.67
CA LYS A 13 -15.15 -18.28 -1.44
C LYS A 13 -15.12 -18.94 -0.06
N ASP A 14 -13.94 -19.05 0.56
CA ASP A 14 -13.81 -19.51 1.95
C ASP A 14 -14.21 -18.37 2.91
N PRO A 15 -15.26 -18.54 3.73
CA PRO A 15 -15.73 -17.51 4.66
C PRO A 15 -14.67 -17.05 5.66
N LYS A 16 -13.81 -17.97 6.14
CA LYS A 16 -12.76 -17.62 7.10
C LYS A 16 -11.71 -16.73 6.44
N PHE A 17 -11.27 -17.12 5.25
CA PHE A 17 -10.32 -16.32 4.47
C PHE A 17 -10.91 -14.98 4.07
N ARG A 18 -12.19 -14.92 3.69
CA ARG A 18 -12.89 -13.68 3.36
C ARG A 18 -12.86 -12.71 4.54
N GLN A 19 -13.19 -13.18 5.74
CA GLN A 19 -13.17 -12.34 6.93
C GLN A 19 -11.76 -11.80 7.20
N GLU A 20 -10.74 -12.66 7.18
CA GLU A 20 -9.34 -12.24 7.35
C GLU A 20 -8.88 -11.25 6.25
N TRP A 21 -9.39 -11.41 5.01
CA TRP A 21 -9.12 -10.49 3.92
C TRP A 21 -9.79 -9.14 4.12
N GLU A 22 -11.09 -9.11 4.41
CA GLU A 22 -11.85 -7.88 4.66
C GLU A 22 -11.27 -7.09 5.83
N ASP A 23 -10.78 -7.77 6.88
CA ASP A 23 -10.14 -7.16 8.03
C ASP A 23 -8.77 -6.51 7.72
N SER A 24 -8.12 -6.88 6.61
CA SER A 24 -6.76 -6.41 6.24
C SER A 24 -6.66 -5.73 4.88
N GLU A 25 -7.77 -5.66 4.13
CA GLU A 25 -7.81 -5.18 2.76
C GLU A 25 -7.34 -3.73 2.66
N LEU A 26 -7.76 -2.89 3.60
CA LEU A 26 -7.42 -1.46 3.60
C LEU A 26 -5.91 -1.26 3.79
N GLU A 27 -5.28 -2.01 4.69
CA GLU A 27 -3.83 -1.98 4.93
C GLU A 27 -3.06 -2.34 3.66
N TYR A 28 -3.52 -3.36 2.92
CA TYR A 28 -2.93 -3.74 1.64
C TYR A 28 -3.12 -2.67 0.56
N VAL A 29 -4.30 -2.04 0.49
CA VAL A 29 -4.56 -0.91 -0.43
C VAL A 29 -3.61 0.25 -0.13
N ILE A 30 -3.51 0.65 1.14
CA ILE A 30 -2.63 1.73 1.58
C ILE A 30 -1.16 1.42 1.25
N ALA A 31 -0.68 0.23 1.59
CA ALA A 31 0.70 -0.18 1.33
C ALA A 31 1.05 -0.14 -0.16
N ARG A 32 0.17 -0.68 -1.02
CA ARG A 32 0.36 -0.67 -2.49
C ARG A 32 0.34 0.73 -3.07
N ASN A 33 -0.56 1.59 -2.61
CA ASN A 33 -0.64 2.97 -3.05
C ASN A 33 0.64 3.74 -2.68
N ILE A 34 1.15 3.55 -1.46
CA ILE A 34 2.43 4.15 -1.04
C ILE A 34 3.58 3.70 -1.93
N ILE A 35 3.69 2.39 -2.22
CA ILE A 35 4.71 1.86 -3.15
C ILE A 35 4.59 2.52 -4.53
N HIS A 36 3.38 2.57 -5.08
CA HIS A 36 3.12 3.12 -6.40
C HIS A 36 3.51 4.61 -6.47
N LEU A 37 3.00 5.41 -5.53
CA LEU A 37 3.26 6.85 -5.47
C LEU A 37 4.73 7.16 -5.25
N ARG A 38 5.41 6.41 -4.37
CA ARG A 38 6.86 6.53 -4.16
C ARG A 38 7.62 6.27 -5.45
N LYS A 39 7.31 5.16 -6.15
CA LYS A 39 7.95 4.82 -7.43
C LYS A 39 7.66 5.84 -8.52
N LYS A 40 6.44 6.39 -8.57
CA LYS A 40 6.04 7.47 -9.50
C LYS A 40 6.86 8.74 -9.28
N LYS A 41 7.31 8.99 -8.05
CA LYS A 41 8.24 10.09 -7.71
C LYS A 41 9.71 9.70 -7.78
N HIS A 42 10.04 8.50 -8.29
CA HIS A 42 11.39 7.98 -8.41
C HIS A 42 12.17 7.92 -7.10
N LEU A 43 11.47 7.82 -5.96
CA LEU A 43 12.09 7.74 -4.64
C LEU A 43 12.41 6.30 -4.26
N THR A 44 13.55 6.08 -3.64
CA THR A 44 13.89 4.86 -2.89
C THR A 44 13.17 4.85 -1.53
N GLN A 45 13.12 3.68 -0.89
CA GLN A 45 12.59 3.59 0.48
C GLN A 45 13.43 4.39 1.49
N ILE A 46 14.75 4.56 1.23
CA ILE A 46 15.65 5.35 2.07
C ILE A 46 15.28 6.84 1.95
N GLU A 47 15.13 7.35 0.74
CA GLU A 47 14.80 8.77 0.52
C GLU A 47 13.42 9.14 1.09
N LEU A 48 12.41 8.26 0.97
CA LEU A 48 11.13 8.47 1.63
C LEU A 48 11.26 8.45 3.16
N ALA A 49 12.13 7.58 3.71
CA ALA A 49 12.38 7.53 5.14
C ALA A 49 13.05 8.82 5.64
N GLU A 50 14.00 9.37 4.89
CA GLU A 50 14.68 10.63 5.21
C GLU A 50 13.70 11.80 5.23
N ALA A 51 12.81 11.90 4.23
CA ALA A 51 11.76 12.91 4.17
C ALA A 51 10.81 12.85 5.39
N LEU A 52 10.55 11.64 5.88
CA LEU A 52 9.69 11.36 7.05
C LEU A 52 10.45 11.33 8.37
N LYS A 53 11.77 11.59 8.37
CA LYS A 53 12.65 11.52 9.55
C LYS A 53 12.51 10.18 10.31
N THR A 54 12.43 9.09 9.55
CA THR A 54 12.30 7.72 10.08
C THR A 54 13.36 6.80 9.49
N LYS A 55 13.32 5.50 9.81
CA LYS A 55 14.25 4.50 9.29
C LYS A 55 13.69 3.83 8.04
N GLN A 56 14.55 3.45 7.09
CA GLN A 56 14.14 2.67 5.91
C GLN A 56 13.37 1.40 6.29
N SER A 57 13.71 0.74 7.40
CA SER A 57 13.00 -0.44 7.90
C SER A 57 11.56 -0.15 8.33
N VAL A 58 11.23 1.09 8.69
CA VAL A 58 9.84 1.51 8.94
C VAL A 58 9.08 1.59 7.62
N ILE A 59 9.66 2.23 6.59
CA ILE A 59 9.06 2.30 5.26
C ILE A 59 8.86 0.90 4.68
N SER A 60 9.85 0.01 4.84
CA SER A 60 9.73 -1.39 4.41
C SER A 60 8.56 -2.10 5.09
N ARG A 61 8.36 -1.95 6.41
CA ARG A 61 7.21 -2.55 7.10
C ARG A 61 5.88 -1.98 6.64
N ILE A 62 5.81 -0.67 6.40
CA ILE A 62 4.64 0.01 5.86
C ILE A 62 4.28 -0.54 4.49
N GLU A 63 5.25 -0.61 3.57
CA GLU A 63 5.03 -1.10 2.21
C GLU A 63 4.69 -2.60 2.14
N ASN A 64 4.98 -3.36 3.20
CA ASN A 64 4.59 -4.76 3.33
C ASN A 64 3.27 -4.97 4.10
N ALA A 65 2.52 -3.90 4.42
CA ALA A 65 1.32 -3.96 5.27
C ALA A 65 1.55 -4.65 6.62
N ASN A 66 2.77 -4.60 7.16
CA ASN A 66 3.19 -5.27 8.39
C ASN A 66 3.34 -4.29 9.57
N GLN A 67 2.54 -3.22 9.56
CA GLN A 67 2.50 -2.22 10.61
C GLN A 67 1.18 -1.45 10.58
N ASN A 68 0.55 -1.30 11.75
CA ASN A 68 -0.62 -0.42 11.89
C ASN A 68 -0.19 1.04 11.75
N LEU A 69 -0.87 1.76 10.85
CA LEU A 69 -0.63 3.18 10.61
C LEU A 69 -1.70 4.02 11.31
N SER A 70 -1.26 5.08 12.00
CA SER A 70 -2.19 6.12 12.43
C SER A 70 -2.59 6.98 11.23
N ILE A 71 -3.75 7.62 11.32
CA ILE A 71 -4.20 8.59 10.32
C ILE A 71 -3.18 9.71 10.14
N ASP A 72 -2.52 10.14 11.21
CA ASP A 72 -1.51 11.20 11.15
C ASP A 72 -0.26 10.74 10.40
N THR A 73 0.19 9.50 10.58
CA THR A 73 1.28 8.94 9.76
C THR A 73 0.90 8.88 8.29
N ILE A 74 -0.35 8.52 7.96
CA ILE A 74 -0.83 8.53 6.57
C ILE A 74 -0.79 9.95 5.97
N LYS A 75 -1.20 10.96 6.74
CA LYS A 75 -1.12 12.37 6.31
C LYS A 75 0.32 12.85 6.13
N GLU A 76 1.23 12.45 7.00
CA GLU A 76 2.66 12.76 6.87
C GLU A 76 3.25 12.14 5.61
N ILE A 77 2.91 10.88 5.32
CA ILE A 77 3.32 10.20 4.09
C ILE A 77 2.74 10.92 2.86
N ALA A 78 1.46 11.30 2.89
CA ALA A 78 0.84 12.05 1.80
C ALA A 78 1.56 13.38 1.53
N LYS A 79 1.96 14.08 2.60
CA LYS A 79 2.72 15.32 2.52
C LYS A 79 4.14 15.10 1.96
N ALA A 80 4.85 14.08 2.44
CA ALA A 80 6.20 13.75 1.96
C ALA A 80 6.19 13.31 0.48
N LEU A 81 5.14 12.62 0.08
CA LEU A 81 4.89 12.25 -1.32
C LEU A 81 4.21 13.36 -2.12
N ASP A 82 3.88 14.52 -1.53
CA ASP A 82 3.18 15.62 -2.20
C ASP A 82 2.00 15.16 -3.07
N VAL A 83 1.03 14.52 -2.40
CA VAL A 83 -0.22 13.99 -2.95
C VAL A 83 -1.39 14.26 -2.00
N ASN A 84 -2.62 14.09 -2.47
CA ASN A 84 -3.76 14.09 -1.59
C ASN A 84 -3.81 12.79 -0.75
N VAL A 85 -4.16 12.89 0.54
CA VAL A 85 -4.29 11.71 1.42
C VAL A 85 -5.23 10.65 0.86
N MET A 86 -6.23 11.08 0.09
CA MET A 86 -7.18 10.17 -0.52
C MET A 86 -6.56 9.30 -1.63
N GLU A 87 -5.47 9.73 -2.26
CA GLU A 87 -4.73 8.89 -3.20
C GLU A 87 -4.02 7.71 -2.51
N ILE A 88 -3.81 7.79 -1.19
CA ILE A 88 -3.25 6.69 -0.39
C ILE A 88 -4.33 5.69 0.02
N VAL A 89 -5.55 6.14 0.34
CA VAL A 89 -6.59 5.27 0.92
C VAL A 89 -7.60 4.73 -0.09
N ARG A 90 -7.75 5.35 -1.27
CA ARG A 90 -8.69 4.89 -2.29
C ARG A 90 -8.14 3.70 -3.06
N GLU A 91 -9.00 2.75 -3.40
CA GLU A 91 -8.67 1.75 -4.40
C GLU A 91 -8.52 2.43 -5.77
N SER A 92 -7.38 2.25 -6.45
CA SER A 92 -7.11 2.82 -7.78
C SER A 92 -6.94 1.71 -8.83
N PRO A 93 -7.58 1.81 -10.01
CA PRO A 93 -7.46 0.83 -11.09
C PRO A 93 -6.01 0.59 -11.56
N GLU A 94 -5.14 1.59 -11.42
CA GLU A 94 -3.76 1.57 -11.90
C GLU A 94 -2.84 0.68 -11.02
N THR A 95 -3.31 0.26 -9.84
CA THR A 95 -2.51 -0.53 -8.88
C THR A 95 -2.24 -1.96 -9.34
N TYR A 96 -2.95 -2.47 -10.34
CA TYR A 96 -2.83 -3.85 -10.82
C TYR A 96 -1.82 -4.05 -11.97
N GLU A 97 -1.27 -2.99 -12.55
CA GLU A 97 -0.39 -3.10 -13.73
C GLU A 97 1.08 -3.37 -13.38
N ILE A 98 1.51 -3.08 -12.15
CA ILE A 98 2.93 -3.10 -11.74
C ILE A 98 3.48 -4.53 -11.57
N GLU A 99 2.61 -5.54 -11.38
CA GLU A 99 3.03 -6.95 -11.23
C GLU A 99 3.22 -7.68 -12.57
N SER A 100 3.12 -6.97 -13.71
CA SER A 100 3.18 -7.57 -15.06
C SER A 100 4.52 -7.39 -15.79
N LYS A 101 5.60 -7.00 -15.09
CA LYS A 101 6.95 -6.90 -15.68
C LYS A 101 7.99 -7.63 -14.84
#